data_AF-A0A2R6JY83-F1
#
_entry.id   AF-A0A2R6JY83-F1
#
_cell.length_a   1.000
_cell.length_b   1.000
_cell.length_c   1.000
_cell.angle_alpha   90.00
_cell.angle_beta   90.00
_cell.angle_gamma   90.00
#
_symmetry.space_group_name_H-M   'P 1'
#
loop_
_entity.id
_entity.type
_entity.pdbx_description
1 polymer ?
#
loop_
_entity_poly.entity_id
_entity_poly.type
_entity_poly.pdbx_seq_one_letter_code
_entity_poly.pdbx_strand_id
1 'polypeptide(L)'
;MGWRVWSEETGKIVLVYRPDVFDAGQFPAPCLPTIYVTRGQRSRRPGTDPRSQPGEKWYVTLFLEPEVGNDTSAHEDRPGAIAAAGEIADRFARGAFDYRALYQVPREAYLDRLDELTGHED
;
A
#
# COMPACT_ATOMS: atom_id res chain seq x y z
N MET A 1 -4.58 -14.74 5.07
CA MET A 1 -4.40 -13.58 4.17
C MET A 1 -5.06 -12.37 4.81
N GLY A 2 -4.27 -11.39 5.27
CA GLY A 2 -4.77 -10.23 6.02
C GLY A 2 -5.17 -9.03 5.16
N TRP A 3 -5.04 -9.06 3.84
CA TRP A 3 -5.40 -7.92 2.98
C TRP A 3 -6.85 -7.99 2.48
N ARG A 4 -7.51 -6.84 2.38
CA ARG A 4 -8.86 -6.69 1.83
C ARG A 4 -8.91 -5.55 0.82
N VAL A 5 -9.62 -5.75 -0.29
CA VAL A 5 -9.93 -4.65 -1.21
C VAL A 5 -10.98 -3.76 -0.55
N TRP A 6 -10.63 -2.50 -0.31
CA TRP A 6 -11.52 -1.52 0.30
C TRP A 6 -12.31 -0.73 -0.75
N SER A 7 -11.67 -0.39 -1.88
CA SER A 7 -12.32 0.26 -3.02
C SER A 7 -11.72 -0.25 -4.32
N GLU A 8 -12.56 -0.52 -5.32
CA GLU A 8 -12.15 -0.82 -6.69
C GLU A 8 -12.96 0.05 -7.65
N GLU A 9 -12.25 0.89 -8.38
CA GLU A 9 -12.76 1.79 -9.41
C GLU A 9 -11.91 1.61 -10.68
N THR A 10 -12.44 2.03 -11.84
CA THR A 10 -11.80 1.89 -13.15
C THR A 10 -10.36 2.42 -13.22
N GLY A 11 -10.02 3.42 -12.39
CA GLY A 11 -8.69 4.02 -12.33
C GLY A 11 -8.01 3.95 -10.97
N LYS A 12 -8.58 3.25 -9.99
CA LYS A 12 -8.07 3.22 -8.62
C LYS A 12 -8.48 1.94 -7.91
N ILE A 13 -7.53 1.26 -7.29
CA ILE A 13 -7.79 0.13 -6.38
C ILE A 13 -7.08 0.45 -5.08
N VAL A 14 -7.75 0.18 -3.96
CA VAL A 14 -7.21 0.37 -2.63
C VAL A 14 -7.32 -0.94 -1.88
N LEU A 15 -6.18 -1.47 -1.43
CA LEU A 15 -6.11 -2.61 -0.55
C LEU A 15 -5.70 -2.13 0.84
N VAL A 16 -6.30 -2.69 1.89
CA VAL A 16 -5.99 -2.35 3.28
C VAL A 16 -5.64 -3.63 4.02
N TYR A 17 -4.57 -3.60 4.80
CA TYR A 17 -4.17 -4.71 5.67
C TYR A 17 -5.04 -4.72 6.93
N ARG A 18 -5.85 -5.77 7.06
CA ARG A 18 -6.76 -6.08 8.17
C ARG A 18 -6.78 -7.59 8.46
N PRO A 19 -5.80 -8.10 9.22
CA PRO A 19 -5.72 -9.52 9.59
C PRO A 19 -6.71 -9.96 10.69
N ASP A 20 -7.93 -9.39 10.73
CA ASP A 20 -9.01 -9.76 11.67
C ASP A 20 -8.84 -9.28 13.15
N VAL A 21 -7.78 -8.51 13.49
CA VAL A 21 -7.51 -8.04 14.88
C VAL A 21 -7.25 -6.52 15.05
N PHE A 22 -7.35 -5.71 13.99
CA PHE A 22 -7.41 -4.25 14.14
C PHE A 22 -8.83 -3.83 14.55
N ASP A 23 -9.19 -4.12 15.81
CA ASP A 23 -10.34 -3.49 16.45
C ASP A 23 -10.03 -1.98 16.53
N ALA A 24 -10.90 -1.17 15.95
CA ALA A 24 -10.68 0.26 15.67
C ALA A 24 -10.46 1.14 16.92
N GLY A 25 -10.37 0.54 18.13
CA GLY A 25 -10.06 1.19 19.40
C GLY A 25 -8.59 1.13 19.85
N GLN A 26 -7.75 0.20 19.37
CA GLN A 26 -6.36 0.07 19.85
C GLN A 26 -5.29 0.72 18.96
N PHE A 27 -5.65 1.09 17.73
CA PHE A 27 -4.76 1.81 16.84
C PHE A 27 -5.41 3.13 16.43
N PRO A 28 -4.66 4.26 16.42
CA PRO A 28 -5.16 5.44 15.74
C PRO A 28 -5.40 5.05 14.26
N ALA A 29 -6.63 5.29 13.80
CA ALA A 29 -7.09 5.05 12.42
C ALA A 29 -6.11 5.43 11.28
N PRO A 30 -5.16 6.39 11.41
CA PRO A 30 -4.14 6.64 10.37
C PRO A 30 -3.11 5.51 10.12
N CYS A 31 -2.90 4.53 10.99
CA CYS A 31 -1.75 3.62 10.87
C CYS A 31 -2.04 2.26 10.17
N LEU A 32 -3.07 2.18 9.33
CA LEU A 32 -3.37 0.94 8.59
C LEU A 32 -2.54 0.84 7.31
N PRO A 33 -1.73 -0.23 7.12
CA PRO A 33 -1.02 -0.44 5.88
C PRO A 33 -2.00 -0.51 4.69
N THR A 34 -1.75 0.30 3.68
CA THR A 34 -2.63 0.52 2.55
C THR A 34 -1.85 0.52 1.24
N ILE A 35 -2.28 -0.29 0.28
CA ILE A 35 -1.72 -0.30 -1.07
C ILE A 35 -2.69 0.45 -1.99
N TYR A 36 -2.17 1.44 -2.71
CA TYR A 36 -2.87 2.15 -3.77
C TYR A 36 -2.37 1.66 -5.11
N VAL A 37 -3.32 1.33 -5.98
CA VAL A 37 -3.07 1.07 -7.40
C VAL A 37 -3.82 2.14 -8.18
N THR A 38 -3.12 3.08 -8.80
CA THR A 38 -3.73 4.24 -9.46
C THR A 38 -3.33 4.34 -10.92
N ARG A 39 -4.29 4.63 -11.81
CA ARG A 39 -4.02 4.95 -13.21
C ARG A 39 -3.59 6.41 -13.35
N GLY A 40 -2.48 6.63 -14.03
CA GLY A 40 -1.92 7.96 -14.28
C GLY A 40 -1.18 8.52 -13.06
N GLN A 41 -0.07 9.22 -13.30
CA GLN A 41 0.63 9.93 -12.22
C GLN A 41 -0.16 11.20 -11.90
N ARG A 42 -0.28 11.54 -10.61
CA ARG A 42 -0.74 12.86 -10.16
C ARG A 42 0.33 13.92 -10.49
N SER A 43 0.66 14.10 -11.76
CA SER A 43 1.50 15.19 -12.21
C SER A 43 0.76 16.49 -11.93
N ARG A 44 1.40 17.37 -11.16
CA ARG A 44 0.94 18.68 -10.69
C ARG A 44 0.78 19.69 -11.84
N ARG A 45 0.22 19.28 -12.99
CA ARG A 45 -0.15 20.16 -14.09
C ARG A 45 -1.66 20.41 -14.03
N PRO A 46 -2.10 21.60 -13.59
CA PRO A 46 -3.51 21.96 -13.65
C PRO A 46 -3.96 21.98 -15.12
N GLY A 47 -4.99 21.19 -15.46
CA GLY A 47 -5.68 21.29 -16.76
C GLY A 47 -5.89 20.00 -17.55
N THR A 48 -5.25 18.88 -17.17
CA THR A 48 -5.45 17.59 -17.85
C THR A 48 -5.97 16.58 -16.85
N ASP A 49 -7.15 16.02 -17.08
CA ASP A 49 -7.63 14.86 -16.32
C ASP A 49 -6.68 13.68 -16.62
N PRO A 50 -5.86 13.24 -15.65
CA PRO A 50 -4.84 12.20 -15.84
C PRO A 50 -5.46 10.79 -15.90
N ARG A 51 -6.77 10.69 -16.18
CA ARG A 51 -7.47 9.43 -16.38
C ARG A 51 -7.94 9.29 -17.83
N SER A 52 -7.68 10.27 -18.69
CA SER A 52 -8.25 10.36 -20.04
C SER A 52 -7.23 10.16 -21.16
N GLN A 53 -5.95 9.88 -20.88
CA GLN A 53 -4.93 9.71 -21.90
C GLN A 53 -4.66 8.22 -22.19
N PRO A 54 -4.82 7.75 -23.45
CA PRO A 54 -4.37 6.42 -23.84
C PRO A 54 -2.84 6.31 -23.67
N GLY A 55 -2.38 5.27 -22.98
CA GLY A 55 -0.96 5.07 -22.62
C GLY A 55 -0.58 5.48 -21.19
N GLU A 56 -1.55 5.80 -20.33
CA GLU A 56 -1.29 6.10 -18.92
C GLU A 56 -0.89 4.85 -18.12
N LYS A 57 0.35 4.89 -17.60
CA LYS A 57 0.90 3.88 -16.69
C LYS A 57 0.08 3.76 -15.42
N TRP A 58 0.16 2.59 -14.81
CA TRP A 58 -0.39 2.29 -13.50
C TRP A 58 0.70 2.38 -12.44
N TYR A 59 0.35 2.87 -11.27
CA TYR A 59 1.28 3.13 -10.19
C TYR A 59 0.84 2.37 -8.95
N VAL A 60 1.78 1.72 -8.28
CA VAL A 60 1.56 0.96 -7.05
C VAL A 60 2.40 1.58 -5.94
N THR A 61 1.74 1.93 -4.85
CA THR A 61 2.40 2.49 -3.66
C THR A 61 1.80 1.85 -2.41
N LEU A 62 2.66 1.35 -1.52
CA LEU A 62 2.33 0.93 -0.17
C LEU A 62 2.58 2.10 0.78
N PHE A 63 1.60 2.42 1.60
CA PHE A 63 1.72 3.33 2.73
C PHE A 63 1.50 2.56 4.02
N LEU A 64 2.39 2.71 4.99
CA LEU A 64 2.18 2.24 6.36
C LEU A 64 1.41 3.29 7.16
N GLU A 65 1.69 4.56 6.84
CA GLU A 65 1.07 5.75 7.40
C GLU A 65 0.87 6.78 6.28
N PRO A 66 0.06 7.84 6.49
CA PRO A 66 -0.21 8.83 5.45
C PRO A 66 1.05 9.49 4.85
N GLU A 67 2.12 9.56 5.66
CA GLU A 67 3.40 10.18 5.29
C GLU A 67 4.54 9.16 5.12
N VAL A 68 4.30 7.87 5.42
CA VAL A 68 5.32 6.81 5.37
C VAL A 68 4.90 5.75 4.37
N GLY A 69 5.62 5.65 3.26
CA GLY A 69 5.34 4.69 2.22
C GLY A 69 6.58 4.31 1.42
N ASN A 70 6.44 3.28 0.59
CA ASN A 70 7.50 2.82 -0.28
C ASN A 70 7.64 3.70 -1.53
N ASP A 71 8.70 3.45 -2.30
CA ASP A 71 8.83 4.04 -3.62
C ASP A 71 7.71 3.56 -4.55
N THR A 72 7.23 4.46 -5.40
CA THR A 72 6.09 4.18 -6.26
C THR A 72 6.54 3.41 -7.50
N SER A 73 6.06 2.17 -7.64
CA SER A 73 6.37 1.33 -8.80
C SER A 73 5.41 1.61 -9.96
N ALA A 74 5.94 1.79 -11.17
CA ALA A 74 5.17 2.05 -12.37
C ALA A 74 5.06 0.80 -13.26
N HIS A 75 3.86 0.56 -13.80
CA HIS A 75 3.48 -0.60 -14.61
C HIS A 75 2.76 -0.12 -15.87
N GLU A 76 2.87 -0.89 -16.95
CA GLU A 76 2.30 -0.51 -18.25
C GLU A 76 0.77 -0.60 -18.25
N ASP A 77 0.21 -1.53 -17.49
CA ASP A 77 -1.20 -1.87 -17.51
C ASP A 77 -1.74 -2.24 -16.12
N ARG A 78 -3.08 -2.29 -16.06
CA ARG A 78 -3.83 -2.61 -14.83
C ARG A 78 -3.49 -4.00 -14.29
N PRO A 79 -3.52 -5.09 -15.07
CA PRO A 79 -3.20 -6.41 -14.52
C PRO A 79 -1.76 -6.50 -13.99
N GLY A 80 -0.77 -5.89 -14.65
CA GLY A 80 0.60 -5.82 -14.14
C GLY A 80 0.70 -5.10 -12.80
N ALA A 81 -0.02 -4.00 -12.62
CA ALA A 81 -0.08 -3.28 -11.35
C ALA A 81 -0.81 -4.06 -10.25
N ILE A 82 -1.90 -4.76 -10.58
CA ILE A 82 -2.61 -5.64 -9.63
C ILE A 82 -1.70 -6.77 -9.18
N ALA A 83 -0.96 -7.40 -10.11
CA ALA A 83 -0.01 -8.46 -9.78
C ALA A 83 1.07 -7.94 -8.82
N ALA A 84 1.66 -6.78 -9.11
CA ALA A 84 2.66 -6.17 -8.24
C ALA A 84 2.10 -5.79 -6.85
N ALA A 85 0.88 -5.27 -6.78
CA ALA A 85 0.20 -5.02 -5.51
C ALA A 85 -0.02 -6.32 -4.72
N GLY A 86 -0.37 -7.41 -5.40
CA GLY A 86 -0.49 -8.75 -4.82
C GLY A 86 0.83 -9.27 -4.25
N GLU A 87 1.93 -9.12 -5.00
CA GLU A 87 3.27 -9.51 -4.55
C GLU A 87 3.70 -8.71 -3.31
N ILE A 88 3.46 -7.39 -3.28
CA ILE A 88 3.71 -6.56 -2.10
C ILE A 88 2.87 -7.04 -0.92
N ALA A 89 1.58 -7.29 -1.14
CA ALA A 89 0.66 -7.74 -0.12
C ALA A 89 1.07 -9.10 0.47
N ASP A 90 1.46 -10.06 -0.37
CA ASP A 90 1.94 -11.38 0.05
C ASP A 90 3.24 -11.28 0.83
N ARG A 91 4.24 -10.57 0.31
CA ARG A 91 5.52 -10.35 1.00
C ARG A 91 5.31 -9.67 2.35
N PHE A 92 4.46 -8.65 2.40
CA PHE A 92 4.13 -7.95 3.65
C PHE A 92 3.48 -8.90 4.65
N ALA A 93 2.47 -9.67 4.23
CA ALA A 93 1.76 -10.60 5.11
C ALA A 93 2.62 -11.78 5.62
N ARG A 94 3.78 -12.02 5.00
CA ARG A 94 4.74 -13.07 5.39
C ARG A 94 6.00 -12.53 6.08
N GLY A 95 6.04 -11.23 6.41
CA GLY A 95 7.23 -10.60 7.00
C GLY A 95 8.41 -10.42 6.04
N ALA A 96 8.28 -10.81 4.76
CA ALA A 96 9.35 -10.71 3.75
C ALA A 96 9.47 -9.30 3.11
N PHE A 97 8.80 -8.30 3.68
CA PHE A 97 8.85 -6.91 3.24
C PHE A 97 9.53 -6.07 4.32
N ASP A 98 10.62 -5.40 3.97
CA ASP A 98 11.38 -4.55 4.90
C ASP A 98 10.67 -3.19 5.08
N TYR A 99 9.56 -3.21 5.82
CA TYR A 99 8.79 -2.00 6.12
C TYR A 99 9.49 -1.10 7.15
N ARG A 100 10.42 -1.65 7.95
CA ARG A 100 11.22 -0.90 8.92
C ARG A 100 12.14 0.10 8.23
N ALA A 101 12.72 -0.26 7.07
CA ALA A 101 13.54 0.64 6.26
C ALA A 101 12.79 1.88 5.72
N LEU A 102 11.44 1.89 5.75
CA LEU A 102 10.65 3.06 5.33
C LEU A 102 10.65 4.18 6.38
N TYR A 103 11.07 3.90 7.61
CA TYR A 103 11.10 4.87 8.71
C TYR A 103 12.48 5.50 8.88
N GLN A 104 12.54 6.84 8.81
CA GLN A 104 13.74 7.58 9.22
C GLN A 104 13.88 7.67 10.75
N VAL A 105 12.75 7.75 11.46
CA VAL A 105 12.67 7.71 12.92
C VAL A 105 11.82 6.49 13.30
N PRO A 106 12.39 5.46 13.93
CA PRO A 106 11.67 4.20 14.16
C PRO A 106 10.52 4.40 15.15
N ARG A 107 9.35 3.86 14.81
CA ARG A 107 8.19 3.76 15.70
C ARG A 107 8.13 2.36 16.30
N GLU A 108 9.03 2.06 17.22
CA GLU A 108 9.28 0.70 17.75
C GLU A 108 7.99 -0.03 18.15
N ALA A 109 7.10 0.59 18.93
CA ALA A 109 5.84 -0.03 19.33
C ALA A 109 4.88 -0.37 18.18
N TYR A 110 4.90 0.38 17.08
CA TYR A 110 4.09 0.08 15.89
C TYR A 110 4.73 -1.03 15.06
N LEU A 111 6.06 -0.95 14.89
CA LEU A 111 6.82 -1.92 14.12
C LEU A 111 6.79 -3.30 14.78
N ASP A 112 6.96 -3.36 16.10
CA ASP A 112 6.86 -4.59 16.89
C ASP A 112 5.51 -5.29 16.70
N ARG A 113 4.40 -4.54 16.72
CA ARG A 113 3.07 -5.08 16.41
C ARG A 113 2.96 -5.61 14.98
N LEU A 114 3.59 -4.96 14.01
CA LEU A 114 3.61 -5.46 12.64
C LEU A 114 4.42 -6.75 12.53
N ASP A 115 5.53 -6.87 13.23
CA ASP A 115 6.33 -8.10 13.27
C ASP A 115 5.50 -9.26 13.85
N GLU A 116 4.82 -9.06 14.99
CA GLU A 116 3.88 -10.04 15.56
C GLU A 116 2.81 -10.49 14.56
N LEU A 117 2.24 -9.55 13.80
CA LEU A 117 1.14 -9.82 12.86
C LEU A 117 1.58 -10.43 11.53
N THR A 118 2.83 -10.23 11.13
CA THR A 118 3.37 -10.70 9.86
C THR A 118 4.26 -11.94 10.02
N GLY A 119 4.48 -12.38 11.26
CA GLY A 119 5.33 -13.52 11.57
C GLY A 119 6.81 -13.24 11.30
N HIS A 120 7.20 -11.97 11.35
CA HIS A 120 8.60 -11.54 11.29
C HIS A 120 9.20 -11.75 12.69
N GLU A 121 9.39 -13.02 13.05
CA GLU A 121 10.20 -13.40 14.20
C GLU A 121 11.65 -13.54 13.68
N ASP A 122 12.59 -12.84 14.32
CA ASP A 122 14.03 -12.79 14.01
C ASP A 122 14.66 -14.16 13.69
#